data_AF-F1TAV7-F1
#
_entry.id   AF-F1TAV7-F1
#
_cell.length_a   1.000
_cell.length_b   1.000
_cell.length_c   1.000
_cell.angle_alpha   90.00
_cell.angle_beta   90.00
_cell.angle_gamma   90.00
#
_symmetry.space_group_name_H-M   'P 1'
#
loop_
_entity.id
_entity.type
_entity.pdbx_description
1 polymer ?
#
loop_
_entity_poly.entity_id
_entity_poly.type
_entity_poly.pdbx_seq_one_letter_code
_entity_poly.pdbx_strand_id
1 'polypeptide(L)'
;MRNGAVSREMASFGTPNFEQVALIGFMLGASAGSNSRSFITKDDFKGFNFSNQGAPKTPNVNTKVINAAEVKAPNAIKSSEVTNRWNSYLGENTTNINPRTGQVDPNRIFSADGTKSVRFDNHEMNSMGTPKFHYHEETWTFDPVNNTMTVTNTLQRIK
;
A
#
# COMPACT_ATOMS: atom_id res chain seq x y z
N MET A 1 5.36 25.97 40.21
CA MET A 1 4.58 24.76 39.87
C MET A 1 3.33 25.17 39.13
N ARG A 2 3.33 25.08 37.79
CA ARG A 2 2.11 25.10 36.97
C ARG A 2 2.36 24.19 35.77
N ASN A 3 1.61 23.09 35.73
CA ASN A 3 1.63 22.06 34.70
C ASN A 3 1.21 22.66 33.36
N GLY A 4 2.09 22.64 32.37
CA GLY A 4 1.76 22.91 30.97
C GLY A 4 1.17 21.65 30.35
N ALA A 5 -0.15 21.57 30.24
CA ALA A 5 -0.84 20.59 29.41
C ALA A 5 -0.69 21.03 27.94
N VAL A 6 0.19 20.36 27.21
CA VAL A 6 0.22 20.42 25.74
C VAL A 6 -0.89 19.51 25.21
N SER A 7 -2.01 20.13 24.85
CA SER A 7 -3.10 19.52 24.10
C SER A 7 -2.54 18.99 22.77
N ARG A 8 -2.52 17.67 22.58
CA ARG A 8 -2.28 17.07 21.27
C ARG A 8 -3.53 17.28 20.43
N GLU A 9 -3.52 18.27 19.54
CA GLU A 9 -4.47 18.32 18.45
C GLU A 9 -4.23 17.10 17.55
N MET A 10 -5.08 16.08 17.69
CA MET A 10 -5.21 15.05 16.67
C MET A 10 -5.91 15.72 15.50
N ALA A 11 -5.16 15.97 14.42
CA ALA A 11 -5.74 16.46 13.18
C ALA A 11 -6.80 15.45 12.72
N SER A 12 -8.07 15.87 12.84
CA SER A 12 -9.22 15.19 12.28
C SER A 12 -9.10 15.27 10.76
N PHE A 13 -8.55 14.23 10.17
CA PHE A 13 -8.60 14.05 8.72
C PHE A 13 -9.91 13.35 8.40
N GLY A 14 -10.77 14.10 7.71
CA GLY A 14 -12.12 13.70 7.36
C GLY A 14 -12.17 12.32 6.72
N THR A 15 -13.21 11.57 7.06
CA THR A 15 -13.61 10.36 6.36
C THR A 15 -13.64 10.61 4.86
N PRO A 16 -12.91 9.86 4.02
CA PRO A 16 -13.08 9.97 2.58
C PRO A 16 -14.50 9.55 2.21
N ASN A 17 -15.21 10.44 1.54
CA ASN A 17 -16.53 10.19 0.98
C ASN A 17 -16.41 9.22 -0.21
N PHE A 18 -17.42 8.36 -0.37
CA PHE A 18 -17.49 7.28 -1.36
C PHE A 18 -17.41 7.73 -2.84
N GLU A 19 -17.39 9.04 -3.10
CA GLU A 19 -17.36 9.64 -4.45
C GLU A 19 -15.94 9.75 -5.04
N GLN A 20 -14.88 9.58 -4.24
CA GLN A 20 -13.48 9.71 -4.73
C GLN A 20 -12.93 8.43 -5.39
N VAL A 21 -13.63 7.29 -5.29
CA VAL A 21 -13.14 5.99 -5.79
C VAL A 21 -13.39 5.80 -7.29
N ALA A 22 -14.19 6.66 -7.94
CA ALA A 22 -14.56 6.52 -9.34
C ALA A 22 -13.60 7.21 -10.35
N LEU A 23 -12.55 7.89 -9.91
CA LEU A 23 -11.70 8.70 -10.80
C LEU A 23 -10.29 8.15 -11.07
N ILE A 24 -9.98 6.92 -10.63
CA ILE A 24 -8.65 6.31 -10.82
C ILE A 24 -8.52 5.61 -12.20
N GLY A 25 -9.57 5.59 -13.01
CA GLY A 25 -9.62 4.80 -14.25
C GLY A 25 -9.32 5.52 -15.59
N PHE A 26 -8.99 6.82 -15.64
CA PHE A 26 -8.89 7.51 -16.94
C PHE A 26 -7.81 8.59 -17.04
N MET A 27 -6.55 8.21 -16.82
CA MET A 27 -5.40 9.05 -17.19
C MET A 27 -4.45 8.25 -18.10
N LEU A 28 -4.85 8.04 -19.35
CA LEU A 28 -3.89 7.83 -20.44
C LEU A 28 -3.92 9.08 -21.33
N GLY A 29 -2.87 9.88 -21.18
CA GLY A 29 -2.72 11.18 -21.80
C GLY A 29 -2.63 11.10 -23.33
N ALA A 30 -3.20 12.14 -23.92
CA ALA A 30 -3.19 12.48 -25.34
C ALA A 30 -1.79 12.57 -25.95
N SER A 31 -1.67 12.18 -27.22
CA SER A 31 -0.74 12.78 -28.18
C SER A 31 -1.54 13.37 -29.34
N ALA A 32 -1.06 14.52 -29.83
CA ALA A 32 -1.81 15.53 -30.55
C ALA A 32 -2.37 15.11 -31.92
N GLY A 33 -3.57 15.60 -32.25
CA GLY A 33 -4.09 15.59 -33.62
C GLY A 33 -5.59 15.87 -33.73
N SER A 34 -5.93 17.12 -34.10
CA SER A 34 -7.16 17.52 -34.83
C SER A 34 -8.53 17.39 -34.15
N ASN A 35 -9.07 18.56 -33.80
CA ASN A 35 -10.47 19.00 -33.92
C ASN A 35 -11.59 17.94 -33.78
N SER A 36 -12.01 17.70 -32.53
CA SER A 36 -13.41 17.58 -32.11
C SER A 36 -13.44 17.51 -30.58
N ARG A 37 -13.86 18.59 -29.90
CA ARG A 37 -14.15 18.51 -28.46
C ARG A 37 -15.50 17.82 -28.29
N SER A 38 -15.48 16.48 -28.31
CA SER A 38 -16.63 15.69 -27.86
C SER A 38 -16.62 15.71 -26.34
N PHE A 39 -17.46 16.56 -25.74
CA PHE A 39 -17.71 16.54 -24.31
C PHE A 39 -18.63 15.35 -24.04
N ILE A 40 -18.12 14.33 -23.35
CA ILE A 40 -18.95 13.20 -22.91
C ILE A 40 -19.99 13.77 -21.94
N THR A 41 -21.26 13.67 -22.32
CA THR A 41 -22.40 14.13 -21.54
C THR A 41 -22.90 13.01 -20.63
N LYS A 42 -23.66 13.36 -19.59
CA LYS A 42 -24.31 12.35 -18.73
C LYS A 42 -25.27 11.45 -19.50
N ASP A 43 -25.75 11.90 -20.66
CA ASP A 43 -26.65 11.14 -21.54
C ASP A 43 -25.92 10.04 -22.31
N ASP A 44 -24.61 10.19 -22.58
CA ASP A 44 -23.79 9.17 -23.24
C ASP A 44 -23.57 7.92 -22.36
N PHE A 45 -23.73 8.04 -21.04
CA PHE A 45 -23.62 6.93 -20.09
C PHE A 45 -24.95 6.21 -19.83
N LYS A 46 -26.10 6.74 -20.26
CA LYS A 46 -27.43 6.16 -19.98
C LYS A 46 -27.67 4.81 -20.69
N GLY A 47 -26.84 4.45 -21.67
CA GLY A 47 -26.89 3.18 -22.40
C GLY A 47 -25.82 2.16 -22.00
N PHE A 48 -24.86 2.52 -21.14
CA PHE A 48 -23.84 1.58 -20.66
C PHE A 48 -24.42 0.73 -19.53
N ASN A 49 -24.90 -0.46 -19.89
CA ASN A 49 -25.28 -1.47 -18.93
C ASN A 49 -24.01 -2.11 -18.34
N PHE A 50 -23.54 -1.61 -17.19
CA PHE A 50 -22.47 -2.24 -16.39
C PHE A 50 -22.92 -3.57 -15.73
N SER A 51 -24.11 -4.05 -16.08
CA SER A 51 -24.72 -5.27 -15.56
C SER A 51 -24.15 -6.53 -16.24
N ASN A 52 -22.84 -6.78 -16.15
CA ASN A 52 -22.24 -8.12 -16.25
C ASN A 52 -20.70 -8.17 -16.09
N GLN A 53 -20.10 -7.18 -15.46
CA GLN A 53 -18.73 -7.28 -14.98
C GLN A 53 -18.85 -7.32 -13.46
N GLY A 54 -18.71 -8.50 -12.85
CA GLY A 54 -18.58 -8.58 -11.39
C GLY A 54 -17.52 -7.57 -10.96
N ALA A 55 -17.81 -6.74 -9.97
CA ALA A 55 -16.89 -5.69 -9.52
C ALA A 55 -15.47 -6.29 -9.36
N PRO A 56 -14.41 -5.55 -9.73
CA PRO A 56 -13.05 -6.04 -9.55
C PRO A 56 -12.91 -6.55 -8.12
N LYS A 57 -12.67 -7.86 -7.97
CA LYS A 57 -12.54 -8.44 -6.64
C LYS A 57 -11.33 -7.78 -6.01
N THR A 58 -11.51 -7.16 -4.86
CA THR A 58 -10.41 -6.63 -4.06
C THR A 58 -10.04 -7.63 -2.97
N PRO A 59 -8.76 -7.64 -2.53
CA PRO A 59 -8.36 -8.42 -1.38
C PRO A 59 -9.21 -8.03 -0.15
N ASN A 60 -9.61 -9.03 0.65
CA ASN A 60 -10.35 -8.79 1.89
C ASN A 60 -9.92 -9.78 2.98
N VAL A 61 -10.59 -9.75 4.14
CA VAL A 61 -10.31 -10.63 5.28
C VAL A 61 -10.37 -12.13 4.94
N ASN A 62 -11.17 -12.51 3.94
CA ASN A 62 -11.33 -13.90 3.49
C ASN A 62 -10.36 -14.28 2.36
N THR A 63 -9.53 -13.34 1.87
CA THR A 63 -8.47 -13.65 0.91
C THR A 63 -7.44 -14.56 1.55
N LYS A 64 -7.23 -15.74 0.96
CA LYS A 64 -6.24 -16.71 1.41
C LYS A 64 -4.85 -16.12 1.25
N VAL A 65 -4.04 -16.13 2.30
CA VAL A 65 -2.65 -15.67 2.23
C VAL A 65 -1.72 -16.86 2.05
N ILE A 66 -0.82 -16.78 1.08
CA ILE A 66 0.27 -17.74 0.85
C ILE A 66 1.58 -17.00 1.02
N ASN A 67 2.35 -17.36 2.04
CA ASN A 67 3.68 -16.81 2.25
C ASN A 67 4.70 -17.63 1.45
N ALA A 68 5.45 -16.98 0.57
CA ALA A 68 6.58 -17.61 -0.10
C ALA A 68 7.74 -17.83 0.88
N ALA A 69 8.66 -18.72 0.52
CA ALA A 69 9.90 -18.88 1.27
C ALA A 69 10.67 -17.57 1.34
N GLU A 70 11.21 -17.27 2.51
CA GLU A 70 12.04 -16.09 2.71
C GLU A 70 13.32 -16.18 1.87
N VAL A 71 13.66 -15.06 1.23
CA VAL A 71 14.90 -14.91 0.47
C VAL A 71 15.75 -13.83 1.12
N LYS A 72 17.07 -14.02 1.20
CA LYS A 72 17.98 -12.99 1.72
C LYS A 72 18.37 -12.04 0.60
N ALA A 73 18.32 -10.74 0.88
CA ALA A 73 18.87 -9.75 -0.01
C ALA A 73 20.38 -10.00 -0.23
N PRO A 74 20.88 -9.83 -1.47
CA PRO A 74 22.27 -10.13 -1.79
C PRO A 74 23.24 -9.28 -0.97
N ASN A 75 22.91 -8.01 -0.75
CA ASN A 75 23.74 -7.04 -0.04
C ASN A 75 23.05 -6.53 1.22
N ALA A 76 23.83 -6.31 2.28
CA ALA A 76 23.39 -5.54 3.43
C ALA A 76 23.45 -4.04 3.13
N ILE A 77 22.47 -3.28 3.60
CA ILE A 77 22.41 -1.82 3.44
C ILE A 77 23.03 -1.13 4.64
N LYS A 78 23.61 0.05 4.44
CA LYS A 78 24.11 0.85 5.56
C LYS A 78 22.93 1.37 6.38
N SER A 79 23.08 1.43 7.69
CA SER A 79 22.08 2.02 8.60
C SER A 79 21.61 3.42 8.16
N SER A 80 22.51 4.25 7.64
CA SER A 80 22.19 5.59 7.13
C SER A 80 21.37 5.63 5.84
N GLU A 81 21.25 4.51 5.13
CA GLU A 81 20.53 4.39 3.85
C GLU A 81 19.16 3.71 4.00
N VAL A 82 18.86 3.15 5.18
CA VAL A 82 17.65 2.35 5.44
C VAL A 82 16.37 3.12 5.12
N THR A 83 16.26 4.36 5.61
CA THR A 83 15.07 5.19 5.38
C THR A 83 14.90 5.55 3.90
N ASN A 84 16.00 5.83 3.19
CA ASN A 84 15.96 6.07 1.74
C ASN A 84 15.53 4.83 0.97
N ARG A 85 15.99 3.65 1.41
CA ARG A 85 15.57 2.37 0.84
C ARG A 85 14.08 2.13 1.02
N TRP A 86 13.53 2.38 2.21
CA TRP A 86 12.08 2.27 2.46
C TRP A 86 11.27 3.23 1.62
N ASN A 87 11.67 4.51 1.56
CA ASN A 87 10.98 5.51 0.73
C ASN A 87 11.01 5.12 -0.76
N SER A 88 12.15 4.64 -1.25
CA SER A 88 12.27 4.16 -2.63
C SER A 88 11.45 2.90 -2.90
N TYR A 89 11.29 2.02 -1.91
CA TYR A 89 10.59 0.76 -2.06
C TYR A 89 9.07 0.93 -1.97
N LEU A 90 8.59 1.67 -0.97
CA LEU A 90 7.17 1.85 -0.67
C LEU A 90 6.54 3.02 -1.44
N GLY A 91 7.33 4.00 -1.84
CA GLY A 91 6.84 5.26 -2.40
C GLY A 91 6.28 6.21 -1.34
N GLU A 92 5.50 7.18 -1.79
CA GLU A 92 4.84 8.17 -0.94
C GLU A 92 3.49 7.66 -0.39
N ASN A 93 2.89 8.40 0.54
CA ASN A 93 1.57 8.12 1.10
C ASN A 93 1.45 6.72 1.74
N THR A 94 2.49 6.34 2.48
CA THR A 94 2.52 5.08 3.21
C THR A 94 1.51 5.05 4.35
N THR A 95 1.08 3.86 4.72
CA THR A 95 0.08 3.65 5.78
C THR A 95 0.38 2.40 6.57
N ASN A 96 -0.10 2.30 7.81
CA ASN A 96 -0.09 1.05 8.57
C ASN A 96 -1.42 0.30 8.50
N ILE A 97 -2.33 0.70 7.61
CA ILE A 97 -3.59 0.01 7.39
C ILE A 97 -3.38 -1.17 6.45
N ASN A 98 -3.72 -2.37 6.91
CA ASN A 98 -3.58 -3.59 6.12
C ASN A 98 -4.57 -3.59 4.95
N PRO A 99 -4.11 -3.77 3.70
CA PRO A 99 -4.94 -3.63 2.51
C PRO A 99 -6.03 -4.71 2.38
N ARG A 100 -5.89 -5.84 3.09
CA ARG A 100 -6.92 -6.90 3.12
C ARG A 100 -7.95 -6.67 4.22
N THR A 101 -7.55 -6.18 5.38
CA THR A 101 -8.44 -6.16 6.55
C THR A 101 -8.99 -4.77 6.86
N GLY A 102 -8.38 -3.71 6.31
CA GLY A 102 -8.67 -2.33 6.67
C GLY A 102 -8.32 -1.98 8.12
N GLN A 103 -7.62 -2.87 8.83
CA GLN A 103 -7.21 -2.67 10.23
C GLN A 103 -5.76 -2.21 10.31
N VAL A 104 -5.43 -1.50 11.39
CA VAL A 104 -4.05 -1.15 11.71
C VAL A 104 -3.23 -2.42 11.94
N ASP A 105 -2.10 -2.54 11.23
CA ASP A 105 -1.06 -3.54 11.46
C ASP A 105 0.14 -2.85 12.15
N PRO A 106 0.40 -3.10 13.44
CA PRO A 106 1.48 -2.41 14.17
C PRO A 106 2.89 -2.80 13.69
N ASN A 107 3.00 -3.89 12.92
CA ASN A 107 4.27 -4.48 12.54
C ASN A 107 4.62 -4.21 11.07
N ARG A 108 3.78 -3.45 10.35
CA ARG A 108 3.95 -3.19 8.93
C ARG A 108 3.71 -1.74 8.54
N ILE A 109 4.47 -1.32 7.53
CA ILE A 109 4.23 -0.09 6.77
C ILE A 109 3.96 -0.52 5.33
N PHE A 110 2.79 -0.17 4.80
CA PHE A 110 2.36 -0.48 3.45
C PHE A 110 2.60 0.69 2.49
N SER A 111 2.84 0.36 1.22
CA SER A 111 2.72 1.31 0.12
C SER A 111 1.27 1.78 -0.06
N ALA A 112 1.07 2.92 -0.69
CA ALA A 112 -0.26 3.51 -0.90
C ALA A 112 -1.22 2.59 -1.69
N ASP A 113 -0.68 1.79 -2.61
CA ASP A 113 -1.44 0.81 -3.42
C ASP A 113 -1.64 -0.54 -2.70
N GLY A 114 -1.06 -0.72 -1.51
CA GLY A 114 -1.14 -1.95 -0.73
C GLY A 114 -0.39 -3.14 -1.31
N THR A 115 0.45 -2.95 -2.34
CA THR A 115 1.17 -4.05 -3.01
C THR A 115 2.53 -4.34 -2.38
N LYS A 116 3.01 -3.49 -1.48
CA LYS A 116 4.30 -3.64 -0.79
C LYS A 116 4.16 -3.34 0.68
N SER A 117 4.99 -3.98 1.49
CA SER A 117 5.21 -3.57 2.87
C SER A 117 6.63 -3.74 3.34
N VAL A 118 7.01 -2.93 4.31
CA VAL A 118 8.13 -3.21 5.20
C VAL A 118 7.56 -3.81 6.47
N ARG A 119 8.07 -4.98 6.87
CA ARG A 119 7.67 -5.68 8.11
C ARG A 119 8.82 -5.75 9.11
N PHE A 120 8.46 -5.58 10.37
CA PHE A 120 9.30 -5.86 11.54
C PHE A 120 8.53 -6.84 12.44
N ASP A 121 9.00 -8.08 12.66
CA ASP A 121 8.44 -8.84 13.79
C ASP A 121 8.98 -8.30 15.13
N ASN A 122 8.44 -8.84 16.22
CA ASN A 122 8.84 -8.51 17.58
C ASN A 122 10.35 -8.70 17.82
N HIS A 123 10.99 -9.65 17.13
CA HIS A 123 12.41 -9.96 17.36
C HIS A 123 13.36 -8.97 16.66
N GLU A 124 12.89 -8.34 15.59
CA GLU A 124 13.56 -7.29 14.83
C GLU A 124 13.48 -5.98 15.59
N MET A 125 12.31 -5.64 16.14
CA MET A 125 12.15 -4.45 16.97
C MET A 125 13.06 -4.45 18.21
N ASN A 126 13.26 -5.61 18.84
CA ASN A 126 14.16 -5.75 19.99
C ASN A 126 15.64 -5.68 19.63
N SER A 127 15.99 -5.86 18.35
CA SER A 127 17.37 -5.79 17.86
C SER A 127 17.68 -4.49 17.14
N MET A 128 16.74 -3.54 17.10
CA MET A 128 16.92 -2.23 16.51
C MET A 128 18.11 -1.50 17.14
N GLY A 129 18.98 -0.93 16.30
CA GLY A 129 20.24 -0.31 16.74
C GLY A 129 21.38 -1.29 17.01
N THR A 130 21.17 -2.59 16.81
CA THR A 130 22.24 -3.62 16.90
C THR A 130 22.62 -4.15 15.51
N PRO A 131 23.80 -4.79 15.37
CA PRO A 131 24.20 -5.45 14.11
C PRO A 131 23.32 -6.64 13.69
N LYS A 132 22.39 -7.08 14.55
CA LYS A 132 21.45 -8.18 14.25
C LYS A 132 20.15 -7.67 13.61
N PHE A 133 19.98 -6.34 13.54
CA PHE A 133 18.78 -5.74 13.00
C PHE A 133 18.64 -6.07 11.51
N HIS A 134 17.44 -6.55 11.16
CA HIS A 134 17.01 -6.78 9.80
C HIS A 134 15.53 -6.42 9.71
N TYR A 135 15.04 -6.26 8.49
CA TYR A 135 13.63 -6.07 8.21
C TYR A 135 13.25 -6.84 6.96
N HIS A 136 11.96 -6.92 6.71
CA HIS A 136 11.40 -7.68 5.61
C HIS A 136 10.77 -6.75 4.58
N GLU A 137 11.25 -6.80 3.34
CA GLU A 137 10.58 -6.19 2.18
C GLU A 137 9.61 -7.23 1.60
N GLU A 138 8.32 -6.97 1.74
CA GLU A 138 7.25 -7.86 1.31
C GLU A 138 6.56 -7.32 0.06
N THR A 139 6.35 -8.16 -0.95
CA THR A 139 5.49 -7.85 -2.11
C THR A 139 4.26 -8.74 -2.11
N TRP A 140 3.11 -8.11 -2.29
CA TRP A 140 1.77 -8.68 -2.18
C TRP A 140 1.16 -8.78 -3.57
N THR A 141 1.05 -9.99 -4.10
CA THR A 141 0.47 -10.26 -5.41
C THR A 141 -0.89 -10.91 -5.25
N PHE A 142 -1.95 -10.20 -5.61
CA PHE A 142 -3.31 -10.69 -5.52
C PHE A 142 -3.78 -11.38 -6.80
N ASP A 143 -4.27 -12.61 -6.66
CA ASP A 143 -5.01 -13.34 -7.68
C ASP A 143 -6.52 -13.27 -7.39
N PRO A 144 -7.29 -12.47 -8.15
CA PRO A 144 -8.73 -12.33 -7.95
C PRO A 144 -9.53 -13.58 -8.30
N VAL A 145 -9.01 -14.44 -9.20
CA VAL A 145 -9.70 -15.67 -9.63
C VAL A 145 -9.71 -16.66 -8.47
N ASN A 146 -8.54 -16.88 -7.85
CA ASN A 146 -8.38 -17.83 -6.75
C ASN A 146 -8.57 -17.20 -5.36
N ASN A 147 -8.90 -15.90 -5.27
CA ASN A 147 -8.95 -15.13 -4.02
C ASN A 147 -7.74 -15.35 -3.13
N THR A 148 -6.55 -15.34 -3.74
CA THR A 148 -5.31 -15.70 -3.08
C THR A 148 -4.34 -14.54 -3.16
N MET A 149 -3.69 -14.24 -2.05
CA MET A 149 -2.65 -13.23 -1.94
C MET A 149 -1.33 -13.93 -1.65
N THR A 150 -0.41 -13.87 -2.61
CA THR A 150 0.95 -14.38 -2.43
C THR A 150 1.82 -13.26 -1.89
N VAL A 151 2.48 -13.51 -0.76
CA VAL A 151 3.42 -12.58 -0.15
C VAL A 151 4.83 -13.12 -0.35
N THR A 152 5.61 -12.46 -1.21
CA THR A 152 7.06 -12.71 -1.28
C THR A 152 7.77 -11.87 -0.25
N ASN A 153 8.77 -12.44 0.41
CA ASN A 153 9.44 -11.81 1.53
C ASN A 153 10.95 -11.84 1.34
N THR A 154 11.56 -10.66 1.29
CA THR A 154 13.02 -10.49 1.22
C THR A 154 13.56 -9.95 2.54
N LEU A 155 14.40 -10.72 3.22
CA LEU A 155 15.13 -10.28 4.41
C LEU A 155 16.25 -9.32 4.01
N GLN A 156 16.17 -8.09 4.48
CA GLN A 156 17.18 -7.06 4.28
C GLN A 156 18.00 -6.85 5.56
N ARG A 157 19.30 -7.16 5.46
CA ARG A 157 20.27 -6.97 6.55
C ARG A 157 20.76 -5.52 6.58
N ILE A 158 21.06 -5.02 7.77
CA ILE A 158 21.63 -3.68 7.99
C ILE A 158 23.04 -3.81 8.57
N LYS A 159 23.94 -2.90 8.17
CA LYS A 159 25.33 -2.81 8.63
C LYS A 159 25.76 -1.39 8.98
#